data_AF-A0A257AUR2-F1
#
_entry.id   AF-A0A257AUR2-F1
#
_cell.length_a   1.000
_cell.length_b   1.000
_cell.length_c   1.000
_cell.angle_alpha   90.00
_cell.angle_beta   90.00
_cell.angle_gamma   90.00
#
_symmetry.space_group_name_H-M   'P 1'
#
loop_
_entity.id
_entity.type
_entity.pdbx_description
1 polymer ?
#
loop_
_entity_poly.entity_id
_entity_poly.type
_entity_poly.pdbx_seq_one_letter_code
_entity_poly.pdbx_strand_id
1 'polypeptide(L)'
;LEILNERREREILSVNAQGRAREYTLRLRLSFRVHDGKGRDFIPLTELAVVRDISYNEAQVLAKESEEALLYRDMQSDIVQQILRRLATAKADATKG
;
A
#
# COMPACT_ATOMS: atom_id res chain seq x y z
N LEU A 1 4.94 -12.81 -11.60
CA LEU A 1 4.46 -11.65 -10.82
C LEU A 1 5.30 -10.46 -11.26
N GLU A 2 4.64 -9.40 -11.69
CA GLU A 2 5.27 -8.14 -12.08
C GLU A 2 4.66 -7.03 -11.24
N ILE A 3 5.52 -6.27 -10.55
CA ILE A 3 5.12 -5.04 -9.86
C ILE A 3 5.29 -3.91 -10.86
N LEU A 4 4.21 -3.17 -11.08
CA LEU A 4 4.15 -2.11 -12.08
C LEU A 4 4.29 -0.73 -11.44
N ASN A 5 3.78 -0.57 -10.22
CA ASN A 5 3.85 0.68 -9.47
C ASN A 5 3.80 0.43 -7.96
N GLU A 6 4.59 1.17 -7.19
CA GLU A 6 4.46 1.30 -5.74
C GLU A 6 4.47 2.79 -5.40
N ARG A 7 3.47 3.25 -4.66
CA ARG A 7 3.34 4.66 -4.28
C ARG A 7 2.98 4.80 -2.81
N ARG A 8 3.79 5.59 -2.10
CA ARG A 8 3.56 6.00 -0.72
C ARG A 8 3.08 7.44 -0.71
N GLU A 9 2.06 7.71 0.08
CA GLU A 9 1.48 9.03 0.22
C GLU A 9 1.18 9.34 1.68
N ARG A 10 1.30 10.62 2.00
CA ARG A 10 0.95 11.17 3.30
C ARG A 10 0.10 12.41 3.10
N GLU A 11 -1.07 12.42 3.72
CA GLU A 11 -2.05 13.51 3.63
C GLU A 11 -2.39 14.01 5.04
N ILE A 12 -2.60 15.32 5.22
CA ILE A 12 -3.04 15.87 6.51
C ILE A 12 -4.50 15.46 6.72
N LEU A 13 -4.77 14.73 7.80
CA LEU A 13 -6.12 14.34 8.19
C LEU A 13 -6.76 15.42 9.06
N SER A 14 -6.00 16.00 9.99
CA SER A 14 -6.51 17.03 10.90
C SER A 14 -5.43 18.04 11.29
N VAL A 15 -5.89 19.23 11.69
CA VAL A 15 -5.05 20.32 12.21
C VAL A 15 -5.56 20.79 13.57
N ASN A 16 -4.68 21.35 14.41
CA ASN A 16 -5.08 22.00 15.66
C ASN A 16 -5.60 23.43 15.43
N ALA A 17 -6.00 24.11 16.51
CA ALA A 17 -6.50 25.49 16.48
C ALA A 17 -5.51 26.52 15.92
N GLN A 18 -4.21 26.21 15.87
CA GLN A 18 -3.17 27.04 15.28
C GLN A 18 -2.84 26.65 13.83
N GLY A 19 -3.62 25.75 13.21
CA GLY A 19 -3.43 25.30 11.84
C GLY A 19 -2.30 24.29 11.64
N ARG A 20 -1.73 23.73 12.72
CA ARG A 20 -0.64 22.75 12.62
C ARG A 20 -1.21 21.33 12.55
N ALA A 21 -0.67 20.52 11.65
CA ALA A 21 -1.09 19.13 11.45
C ALA A 21 -0.99 18.32 12.75
N ARG A 22 -2.02 17.52 13.03
CA ARG A 22 -2.10 16.65 14.21
C ARG A 22 -2.24 15.19 13.86
N GLU A 23 -2.88 14.90 12.74
CA GLU A 23 -3.00 13.55 12.24
C GLU A 23 -2.69 13.55 10.75
N TYR A 24 -2.06 12.46 10.32
CA TYR A 24 -1.83 12.17 8.93
C TYR A 24 -2.47 10.85 8.56
N THR A 25 -2.97 10.76 7.33
CA THR A 25 -3.30 9.49 6.71
C THR A 25 -2.12 9.07 5.83
N LEU A 26 -1.57 7.89 6.12
CA LEU A 26 -0.58 7.20 5.32
C LEU A 26 -1.30 6.26 4.36
N ARG A 27 -0.92 6.28 3.08
CA ARG A 27 -1.46 5.40 2.06
C ARG A 27 -0.33 4.74 1.29
N LEU A 28 -0.38 3.42 1.19
CA LEU A 28 0.49 2.63 0.33
C LEU A 28 -0.36 2.01 -0.77
N ARG A 29 -0.07 2.33 -2.03
CA ARG A 29 -0.68 1.73 -3.22
C ARG A 29 0.33 0.88 -3.97
N LEU A 30 -0.08 -0.30 -4.39
CA LEU A 30 0.70 -1.21 -5.22
C LEU A 30 -0.14 -1.69 -6.41
N SER A 31 0.34 -1.46 -7.62
CA SER A 31 -0.24 -2.02 -8.85
C SER A 31 0.63 -3.18 -9.31
N PHE A 32 0.03 -4.33 -9.57
CA PHE A 32 0.74 -5.55 -9.97
C PHE A 32 -0.07 -6.36 -10.99
N ARG A 33 0.61 -7.27 -11.69
CA ARG A 33 -0.03 -8.33 -12.51
C ARG A 33 0.70 -9.65 -12.37
N VAL A 34 0.04 -10.75 -12.71
CA VAL A 34 0.65 -12.09 -12.74
C VAL A 34 0.35 -12.72 -14.08
N HIS A 35 1.38 -13.08 -14.83
CA HIS A 35 1.26 -13.61 -16.18
C HIS A 35 2.24 -14.75 -16.41
N ASP A 36 2.00 -15.57 -17.43
CA ASP A 36 2.82 -16.73 -17.79
C ASP A 36 4.02 -16.40 -18.70
N GLY A 37 4.25 -15.12 -18.99
CA GLY A 37 5.27 -14.65 -19.92
C GLY A 37 4.94 -14.83 -21.41
N LYS A 38 3.79 -15.45 -21.74
CA LYS A 38 3.34 -15.77 -23.11
C LYS A 38 2.03 -15.07 -23.46
N GLY A 39 1.65 -14.05 -22.69
CA GLY A 39 0.47 -13.23 -22.92
C GLY A 39 -0.80 -13.69 -22.19
N ARG A 40 -0.72 -14.73 -21.35
CA ARG A 40 -1.86 -15.10 -20.48
C ARG A 40 -1.66 -14.58 -19.07
N ASP A 41 -2.66 -13.89 -18.56
CA ASP A 41 -2.70 -13.39 -17.19
C ASP A 41 -3.38 -14.41 -16.27
N PHE A 42 -2.73 -14.72 -15.16
CA PHE A 42 -3.34 -15.40 -14.00
C PHE A 42 -4.02 -14.41 -13.07
N ILE A 43 -3.48 -13.19 -13.00
CA ILE A 43 -4.08 -12.06 -12.31
C ILE A 43 -3.85 -10.86 -13.24
N PRO A 44 -4.91 -10.27 -13.80
CA PRO A 44 -4.78 -9.07 -14.64
C PRO A 44 -4.29 -7.90 -13.78
N LEU A 45 -3.98 -6.77 -14.43
CA LEU A 45 -3.60 -5.53 -13.73
C LEU A 45 -4.55 -5.24 -12.56
N THR A 46 -4.02 -5.33 -11.36
CA THR A 46 -4.75 -5.17 -10.10
C THR A 46 -4.04 -4.15 -9.23
N GLU A 47 -4.82 -3.28 -8.58
CA GLU A 47 -4.33 -2.35 -7.58
C GLU A 47 -4.75 -2.78 -6.18
N LEU A 48 -3.82 -2.68 -5.22
CA LEU A 48 -4.06 -2.83 -3.80
C LEU A 48 -3.70 -1.53 -3.09
N ALA A 49 -4.45 -1.21 -2.04
CA ALA A 49 -4.16 -0.08 -1.18
C ALA A 49 -4.29 -0.48 0.29
N VAL A 50 -3.38 -0.01 1.13
CA VAL A 50 -3.49 -0.06 2.58
C VAL A 50 -3.41 1.37 3.10
N VAL A 51 -4.25 1.67 4.09
CA VAL A 51 -4.35 2.99 4.73
C VAL A 51 -4.16 2.83 6.24
N ARG A 52 -3.43 3.76 6.84
CA ARG A 52 -3.23 3.88 8.28
C ARG A 52 -3.22 5.35 8.68
N ASP A 53 -3.86 5.66 9.79
CA ASP A 53 -3.77 7.00 10.38
C ASP A 53 -2.68 7.01 11.47
N ILE A 54 -1.95 8.11 11.55
CA ILE A 54 -0.89 8.33 12.54
C ILE A 54 -1.07 9.71 13.19
N SER A 55 -0.88 9.76 14.51
CA SER A 55 -0.85 11.03 15.26
C SER A 55 0.55 11.63 15.23
N TYR A 56 0.61 12.96 15.11
CA TYR A 56 1.86 13.73 15.06
C TYR A 56 2.06 14.55 16.32
N ASN A 57 3.30 14.52 16.85
CA ASN A 57 3.72 15.36 17.95
C ASN A 57 5.06 16.02 17.61
N GLU A 58 5.02 17.34 17.41
CA GLU A 58 6.19 18.18 17.09
C GLU A 58 7.31 18.08 18.13
N ALA A 59 7.01 17.74 19.38
CA ALA A 59 8.04 17.57 20.41
C ALA A 59 8.87 16.29 20.26
N GLN A 60 8.48 15.38 19.36
CA GLN A 60 9.07 14.04 19.20
C GLN A 60 9.29 13.66 17.72
N VAL A 61 9.73 14.62 16.89
CA VAL A 61 9.86 14.45 15.43
C VAL A 61 10.60 13.16 15.02
N LEU A 62 11.79 12.91 15.59
CA LEU A 62 12.59 11.71 15.25
C LEU A 62 11.87 10.40 15.60
N ALA A 63 11.16 10.36 16.73
CA ALA A 63 10.39 9.19 17.11
C ALA A 63 9.22 8.96 16.13
N LYS A 64 8.59 10.04 15.65
CA LYS A 64 7.51 9.98 14.66
C LYS A 64 7.97 9.53 13.28
N GLU A 65 9.18 9.91 12.85
CA GLU A 65 9.76 9.36 11.61
C GLU A 65 9.99 7.85 11.71
N SER A 66 10.47 7.37 12.87
CA SER A 66 10.63 5.94 13.11
C SER A 66 9.29 5.21 13.14
N GLU A 67 8.26 5.78 13.77
CA GLU A 67 6.91 5.22 13.81
C GLU A 67 6.30 5.13 12.40
N GLU A 68 6.39 6.20 11.60
CA GLU A 68 5.92 6.23 10.21
C GLU A 68 6.63 5.14 9.37
N ALA A 69 7.95 4.96 9.54
CA ALA A 69 8.70 3.91 8.85
C ALA A 69 8.26 2.48 9.24
N LEU A 70 7.94 2.25 10.51
CA LEU A 70 7.39 0.98 10.99
C LEU A 70 5.99 0.73 10.41
N LEU A 71 5.12 1.74 10.41
CA LEU A 71 3.79 1.64 9.81
C LEU A 71 3.85 1.28 8.33
N TYR A 72 4.74 1.90 7.56
CA TYR A 72 4.91 1.54 6.14
C TYR A 72 5.37 0.09 5.96
N ARG A 73 6.26 -0.42 6.83
CA ARG A 73 6.71 -1.82 6.78
C ARG A 73 5.55 -2.79 7.07
N ASP A 74 4.70 -2.45 8.03
CA ASP A 74 3.52 -3.24 8.35
C ASP A 74 2.50 -3.21 7.19
N MET A 75 2.26 -2.03 6.62
CA MET A 75 1.41 -1.87 5.43
C MET A 75 1.93 -2.65 4.22
N GLN A 76 3.24 -2.68 4.00
CA GLN A 76 3.86 -3.51 2.96
C GLN A 76 3.61 -5.00 3.24
N SER A 77 3.77 -5.44 4.49
CA SER A 77 3.49 -6.82 4.88
C SER A 77 2.03 -7.20 4.62
N ASP A 78 1.08 -6.30 4.91
CA ASP A 78 -0.34 -6.49 4.60
C ASP A 78 -0.60 -6.65 3.10
N ILE A 79 0.05 -5.83 2.26
CA ILE A 79 -0.04 -5.94 0.80
C ILE A 79 0.51 -7.28 0.32
N VAL A 80 1.69 -7.70 0.81
CA VAL A 80 2.29 -8.99 0.44
C VAL A 80 1.34 -10.13 0.79
N GLN A 81 0.74 -10.12 1.98
CA GLN A 81 -0.23 -11.14 2.38
C GLN A 81 -1.47 -11.16 1.48
N GLN A 82 -1.94 -9.99 1.03
CA GLN A 82 -3.04 -9.91 0.06
C GLN A 82 -2.66 -10.49 -1.31
N ILE A 83 -1.44 -10.22 -1.80
CA ILE A 83 -0.95 -10.80 -3.06
C ILE A 83 -0.86 -12.33 -2.93
N LEU A 84 -0.26 -12.84 -1.84
CA LEU A 84 -0.13 -14.29 -1.62
C LEU A 84 -1.49 -14.99 -1.58
N ARG A 85 -2.50 -14.40 -0.92
CA ARG A 85 -3.86 -14.95 -0.91
C ARG A 85 -4.46 -15.00 -2.32
N ARG A 86 -4.28 -13.96 -3.13
CA ARG A 86 -4.77 -13.94 -4.52
C ARG A 86 -4.07 -14.98 -5.38
N LEU A 87 -2.75 -15.12 -5.23
CA LEU A 87 -1.95 -16.12 -5.91
C LEU A 87 -2.42 -17.54 -5.58
N ALA A 88 -2.74 -17.82 -4.31
CA ALA A 88 -3.19 -19.14 -3.88
C ALA A 88 -4.51 -19.59 -4.54
N THR A 89 -5.35 -18.64 -4.97
CA THR A 89 -6.62 -18.92 -5.64
C THR A 89 -6.59 -18.65 -7.15
N ALA A 90 -5.49 -18.12 -7.67
CA ALA A 90 -5.39 -17.72 -9.07
C ALA A 90 -5.40 -18.95 -9.97
N LYS A 91 -6.35 -18.98 -10.89
CA LYS A 91 -6.35 -19.86 -12.05
C LYS A 91 -6.09 -18.97 -13.26
N ALA A 92 -5.44 -19.50 -14.29
CA ALA A 92 -5.23 -18.72 -15.52
C ALA A 92 -6.60 -18.20 -15.97
N ASP A 93 -6.73 -16.88 -16.16
CA ASP A 93 -7.95 -16.35 -16.73
C ASP A 93 -8.09 -16.96 -18.11
N ALA A 94 -9.21 -17.62 -18.35
CA ALA A 94 -9.59 -18.06 -19.68
C ALA A 94 -10.01 -16.80 -20.44
N THR A 95 -9.04 -15.96 -20.82
CA THR A 95 -9.29 -14.88 -21.77
C THR A 95 -9.79 -15.54 -23.04
N LYS A 96 -11.08 -15.30 -23.32
CA LYS A 96 -11.78 -15.80 -24.50
C LYS A 96 -10.97 -15.40 -25.74
N GLY A 97 -10.63 -16.40 -26.55
CA GLY A 97 -10.06 -16.22 -27.88
C GLY A 97 -11.05 -15.58 -28.84
#